data_AF-A0A2G1ZL44-F1
#
_entry.id   AF-A0A2G1ZL44-F1
#
_cell.length_a   1.000
_cell.length_b   1.000
_cell.length_c   1.000
_cell.angle_alpha   90.00
_cell.angle_beta   90.00
_cell.angle_gamma   90.00
#
_symmetry.space_group_name_H-M   'P 1'
#
loop_
_entity.id
_entity.type
_entity.pdbx_description
1 polymer ?
#
loop_
_entity_poly.entity_id
_entity_poly.type
_entity_poly.pdbx_seq_one_letter_code
_entity_poly.pdbx_strand_id
1 'polypeptide(L)'
;MNTRELTPAESEKAAVLSNSGIAYELFFLTGTGLKKSILDATAPIAQLLKTKHIHDYDSQHQGTEHKIMLPCIILSNGLREETKASLYRANTRGDTRFWPGRLHKFASPEQVFALFIENSNIIVLNLSDDQPLDATDGSYFSEILDRINLDSNEFIGAVGFGEDTKVEDTGSSEPGKSSRFEVSSYGWDSDVEGLVKRLNRGDIKLPRFQRGFVWNLTEQSRFIESLILGLPVPNIFLALDRVTKSLNIVDGQQRLKTLQRYLGGKFPISNSKKIHEDLRGCYYNREVAKGKKSKVLEDADERTLSDSILHSIVIKPDPSSDSPDYGQEYNNAVVQIFRRLNTSGKALQPQEVRSCIFYGPFDELLHKLNQNESWRSLFGAEHSRYKDVEIILRFLALYEDVENYKAPMPSFLDNYMEKNRNMNAGKILELGQLFERTISRLLDACGESLFKIGGTLLLSKFDAVTVGFAKAIDSGITFENIDINSKIEVLLANEDYIDSTAEFINDTGNVIKRVNAAIRIFEGESYVK
;
A
#
# COMPACT_ATOMS: atom_id res chain seq x y z
N MET A 1 -22.75 17.38 -31.04
CA MET A 1 -21.76 16.47 -30.41
C MET A 1 -21.32 15.51 -31.48
N ASN A 2 -20.01 15.37 -31.70
CA ASN A 2 -19.50 14.32 -32.59
C ASN A 2 -19.57 13.01 -31.82
N THR A 3 -20.69 12.31 -31.97
CA THR A 3 -20.90 10.96 -31.47
C THR A 3 -21.07 10.10 -32.70
N ARG A 4 -20.11 9.20 -32.95
CA ARG A 4 -20.28 8.11 -33.92
C ARG A 4 -20.49 6.82 -33.17
N GLU A 5 -21.07 5.83 -33.85
CA GLU A 5 -21.10 4.48 -33.33
C GLU A 5 -19.66 3.97 -33.15
N LEU A 6 -19.45 3.24 -32.06
CA LEU A 6 -18.18 2.56 -31.80
C LEU A 6 -18.00 1.43 -32.82
N THR A 7 -16.77 1.23 -33.27
CA THR A 7 -16.46 0.02 -34.04
C THR A 7 -16.63 -1.22 -33.15
N PRO A 8 -16.71 -2.44 -33.73
CA PRO A 8 -16.76 -3.66 -32.93
C PRO A 8 -15.62 -3.77 -31.92
N ALA A 9 -14.39 -3.43 -32.34
CA ALA A 9 -13.21 -3.46 -31.48
C ALA A 9 -13.27 -2.41 -30.34
N GLU A 10 -13.74 -1.20 -30.64
CA GLU A 10 -13.91 -0.15 -29.62
C GLU A 10 -15.02 -0.51 -28.62
N SER A 11 -16.09 -1.15 -29.11
CA SER A 11 -17.21 -1.62 -28.29
C SER A 11 -16.77 -2.72 -27.31
N GLU A 12 -15.92 -3.63 -27.76
CA GLU A 12 -15.35 -4.68 -26.91
C GLU A 12 -14.53 -4.08 -25.76
N LYS A 13 -13.67 -3.10 -26.03
CA LYS A 13 -12.87 -2.42 -25.00
C LYS A 13 -13.72 -1.57 -24.05
N ALA A 14 -14.76 -0.91 -24.56
CA ALA A 14 -15.72 -0.20 -23.73
C ALA A 14 -16.50 -1.17 -22.80
N ALA A 15 -16.80 -2.38 -23.28
CA ALA A 15 -17.41 -3.41 -22.46
C ALA A 15 -16.47 -3.89 -21.34
N VAL A 16 -15.16 -3.99 -21.59
CA VAL A 16 -14.16 -4.29 -20.54
C VAL A 16 -14.20 -3.24 -19.42
N LEU A 17 -14.21 -1.94 -19.75
CA LEU A 17 -14.34 -0.86 -18.75
C LEU A 17 -15.63 -0.96 -17.94
N SER A 18 -16.76 -1.25 -18.62
CA SER A 18 -18.06 -1.40 -17.98
C SER A 18 -18.09 -2.61 -17.03
N ASN A 19 -17.53 -3.74 -17.46
CA ASN A 19 -17.46 -4.97 -16.67
C ASN A 19 -16.53 -4.82 -15.45
N SER A 20 -15.54 -3.94 -15.54
CA SER A 20 -14.64 -3.57 -14.43
C SER A 20 -15.25 -2.57 -13.44
N GLY A 21 -16.52 -2.18 -13.60
CA GLY A 21 -17.22 -1.29 -12.67
C GLY A 21 -16.73 0.16 -12.68
N ILE A 22 -15.99 0.57 -13.70
CA ILE A 22 -15.48 1.94 -13.83
C ILE A 22 -16.57 2.85 -14.36
N ALA A 23 -16.85 3.94 -13.64
CA ALA A 23 -17.59 5.05 -14.20
C ALA A 23 -16.67 5.84 -15.15
N TYR A 24 -16.94 5.77 -16.45
CA TYR A 24 -16.19 6.45 -17.50
C TYR A 24 -17.13 7.20 -18.45
N GLU A 25 -16.58 8.18 -19.14
CA GLU A 25 -17.28 8.93 -20.20
C GLU A 25 -16.45 8.94 -21.48
N LEU A 26 -17.12 8.84 -22.63
CA LEU A 26 -16.46 8.81 -23.92
C LEU A 26 -16.32 10.21 -24.52
N PHE A 27 -15.21 10.45 -25.20
CA PHE A 27 -15.07 11.59 -26.09
C PHE A 27 -14.41 11.20 -27.40
N PHE A 28 -14.82 11.89 -28.47
CA PHE A 28 -14.35 11.66 -29.83
C PHE A 28 -13.43 12.79 -30.26
N LEU A 29 -12.24 12.43 -30.71
CA LEU A 29 -11.22 13.40 -31.08
C LEU A 29 -11.43 13.84 -32.53
N THR A 30 -11.77 15.11 -32.73
CA THR A 30 -11.93 15.68 -34.07
C THR A 30 -10.60 16.27 -34.56
N GLY A 31 -10.38 16.31 -35.87
CA GLY A 31 -9.18 16.97 -36.42
C GLY A 31 -9.06 18.44 -36.01
N THR A 32 -10.20 19.12 -35.82
CA THR A 32 -10.22 20.51 -35.31
C THR A 32 -9.86 20.59 -33.83
N GLY A 33 -10.38 19.68 -33.00
CA GLY A 33 -10.05 19.62 -31.57
C GLY A 33 -8.58 19.33 -31.34
N LEU A 34 -7.99 18.42 -32.14
CA LEU A 34 -6.57 18.11 -32.10
C LEU A 34 -5.70 19.30 -32.51
N LYS A 35 -6.01 19.94 -33.63
CA LYS A 35 -5.28 21.13 -34.13
C LYS A 35 -5.33 22.30 -33.15
N LYS A 36 -6.46 22.50 -32.47
CA LYS A 36 -6.67 23.60 -31.52
C LYS A 36 -6.31 23.23 -30.08
N SER A 37 -5.96 21.97 -29.81
CA SER A 37 -5.73 21.46 -28.45
C SER A 37 -6.86 21.83 -27.48
N ILE A 38 -8.10 21.55 -27.88
CA ILE A 38 -9.29 21.88 -27.10
C ILE A 38 -10.41 20.84 -27.33
N LEU A 39 -11.03 20.40 -26.24
CA LEU A 39 -12.22 19.56 -26.25
C LEU A 39 -13.33 20.20 -25.41
N ASP A 40 -14.57 19.84 -25.72
CA ASP A 40 -15.71 20.15 -24.86
C ASP A 40 -15.75 19.14 -23.73
N ALA A 41 -15.75 19.61 -22.49
CA ALA A 41 -16.16 18.78 -21.37
C ALA A 41 -17.68 18.70 -21.42
N THR A 42 -18.19 17.73 -22.17
CA THR A 42 -19.64 17.50 -22.33
C THR A 42 -20.31 17.35 -20.96
N ALA A 43 -21.64 17.54 -20.91
CA ALA A 43 -22.37 17.44 -19.64
C ALA A 43 -22.07 16.14 -18.86
N PRO A 44 -21.96 14.96 -19.50
CA PRO A 44 -21.53 13.74 -18.80
C PRO A 44 -20.11 13.82 -18.22
N ILE A 45 -19.12 14.31 -18.97
CA ILE A 45 -17.73 14.48 -18.49
C ILE A 45 -17.68 15.46 -17.32
N ALA A 46 -18.36 16.61 -17.45
CA ALA A 46 -18.43 17.60 -16.37
C ALA A 46 -19.08 17.01 -15.11
N GLN A 47 -20.14 16.21 -15.27
CA GLN A 47 -20.81 15.53 -14.16
C GLN A 47 -19.93 14.44 -13.53
N LEU A 48 -19.19 13.67 -14.33
CA LEU A 48 -18.23 12.67 -13.84
C LEU A 48 -17.17 13.33 -12.97
N LEU A 49 -16.55 14.40 -13.46
CA LEU A 49 -15.54 15.16 -12.72
C LEU A 49 -16.09 15.75 -11.42
N LYS A 50 -17.32 16.26 -11.44
CA LYS A 50 -18.00 16.80 -10.25
C LYS A 50 -18.30 15.71 -9.22
N THR A 51 -18.86 14.58 -9.67
CA THR A 51 -19.26 13.45 -8.82
C THR A 51 -18.05 12.75 -8.21
N LYS A 52 -16.94 12.70 -8.93
CA LYS A 52 -15.66 12.16 -8.43
C LYS A 52 -14.84 13.21 -7.66
N HIS A 53 -15.41 14.37 -7.34
CA HIS A 53 -14.78 15.45 -6.59
C HIS A 53 -13.44 15.94 -7.18
N ILE A 54 -13.33 15.92 -8.51
CA ILE A 54 -12.15 16.35 -9.26
C ILE A 54 -12.24 17.80 -9.67
N HIS A 55 -13.39 18.20 -10.23
CA HIS A 55 -13.61 19.59 -10.63
C HIS A 55 -15.11 19.90 -10.72
N ASP A 56 -15.51 21.07 -10.25
CA ASP A 56 -16.86 21.61 -10.42
C ASP A 56 -16.83 22.86 -11.30
N TYR A 57 -17.18 22.67 -12.58
CA TYR A 57 -17.25 23.78 -13.55
C TYR A 57 -18.27 24.85 -13.14
N ASP A 58 -19.33 24.52 -12.42
CA ASP A 58 -20.35 25.50 -12.02
C ASP A 58 -19.77 26.57 -11.08
N SER A 59 -18.76 26.18 -10.30
CA SER A 59 -18.02 27.06 -9.38
C SER A 59 -16.89 27.84 -10.05
N GLN A 60 -16.53 27.50 -11.28
CA GLN A 60 -15.40 28.08 -12.00
C GLN A 60 -15.80 29.38 -12.70
N HIS A 61 -14.99 30.43 -12.52
CA HIS A 61 -15.09 31.67 -13.29
C HIS A 61 -14.80 31.43 -14.78
N GLN A 62 -15.43 32.24 -15.64
CA GLN A 62 -15.21 32.15 -17.09
C GLN A 62 -13.89 32.80 -17.47
N GLY A 63 -13.16 32.15 -18.37
CA GLY A 63 -11.93 32.66 -18.97
C GLY A 63 -10.77 31.69 -18.89
N THR A 64 -9.86 31.82 -19.84
CA THR A 64 -8.62 31.02 -19.88
C THR A 64 -7.65 31.36 -18.76
N GLU A 65 -7.80 32.54 -18.16
CA GLU A 65 -7.08 33.03 -16.99
C GLU A 65 -7.49 32.30 -15.70
N HIS A 66 -8.69 31.72 -15.66
CA HIS A 66 -9.19 30.90 -14.54
C HIS A 66 -9.03 29.40 -14.80
N LYS A 67 -8.19 29.04 -15.77
CA LYS A 67 -7.87 27.67 -16.12
C LYS A 67 -7.15 26.98 -14.97
N ILE A 68 -7.60 25.77 -14.65
CA ILE A 68 -6.91 24.88 -13.72
C ILE A 68 -6.17 23.79 -14.51
N MET A 69 -5.11 23.27 -13.89
CA MET A 69 -4.30 22.19 -14.44
C MET A 69 -4.34 21.02 -13.46
N LEU A 70 -4.94 19.91 -13.87
CA LEU A 70 -5.09 18.71 -13.04
C LEU A 70 -4.22 17.57 -13.58
N PRO A 71 -3.69 16.69 -12.70
CA PRO A 71 -2.96 15.50 -13.13
C PRO A 71 -3.77 14.66 -14.11
N CYS A 72 -3.11 14.20 -15.17
CA CYS A 72 -3.72 13.41 -16.23
C CYS A 72 -2.76 12.31 -16.68
N ILE A 73 -3.26 11.11 -16.95
CA ILE A 73 -2.50 10.01 -17.52
C ILE A 73 -3.13 9.65 -18.85
N ILE A 74 -2.34 9.62 -19.92
CA ILE A 74 -2.77 9.16 -21.23
C ILE A 74 -2.25 7.75 -21.44
N LEU A 75 -3.14 6.83 -21.78
CA LEU A 75 -2.83 5.47 -22.18
C LEU A 75 -3.16 5.31 -23.66
N SER A 76 -2.15 5.11 -24.50
CA SER A 76 -2.32 4.90 -25.93
C SER A 76 -1.15 4.11 -26.51
N ASN A 77 -1.45 3.15 -27.40
CA ASN A 77 -0.49 2.32 -28.13
C ASN A 77 0.51 1.61 -27.20
N GLY A 78 0.05 1.16 -26.04
CA GLY A 78 0.89 0.51 -25.01
C GLY A 78 1.81 1.46 -24.24
N LEU A 79 1.74 2.77 -24.51
CA LEU A 79 2.51 3.79 -23.81
C LEU A 79 1.67 4.43 -22.72
N ARG A 80 2.35 4.83 -21.65
CA ARG A 80 1.82 5.63 -20.53
C ARG A 80 2.51 6.97 -20.51
N GLU A 81 1.73 8.03 -20.60
CA GLU A 81 2.20 9.40 -20.49
C GLU A 81 1.54 10.10 -19.31
N GLU A 82 2.33 10.51 -18.32
CA GLU A 82 1.88 11.42 -17.26
C GLU A 82 1.94 12.87 -17.79
N THR A 83 0.90 13.65 -17.55
CA THR A 83 0.75 15.01 -18.06
C THR A 83 -0.25 15.79 -17.20
N LYS A 84 -0.62 17.00 -17.61
CA LYS A 84 -1.71 17.77 -16.98
C LYS A 84 -2.83 18.03 -17.97
N ALA A 85 -4.07 17.89 -17.52
CA ALA A 85 -5.26 18.33 -18.25
C ALA A 85 -5.59 19.77 -17.87
N SER A 86 -5.78 20.64 -18.86
CA SER A 86 -6.32 21.99 -18.63
C SER A 86 -7.84 21.96 -18.61
N LEU A 87 -8.49 22.61 -17.64
CA LEU A 87 -9.94 22.72 -17.53
C LEU A 87 -10.35 24.18 -17.31
N TYR A 88 -11.29 24.70 -18.10
CA TYR A 88 -11.78 26.08 -17.97
C TYR A 88 -13.17 26.27 -18.58
N ARG A 89 -13.82 27.40 -18.27
CA ARG A 89 -15.04 27.85 -18.96
C ARG A 89 -14.73 28.95 -19.98
N ALA A 90 -15.28 28.85 -21.18
CA ALA A 90 -15.04 29.84 -22.23
C ALA A 90 -15.69 31.21 -21.91
N ASN A 91 -15.03 32.31 -22.27
CA ASN A 91 -15.46 33.69 -21.98
C ASN A 91 -16.81 34.11 -22.57
N THR A 92 -17.25 33.49 -23.66
CA THR A 92 -18.44 33.95 -24.40
C THR A 92 -19.72 33.27 -23.94
N ARG A 93 -19.75 31.93 -24.01
CA ARG A 93 -20.94 31.12 -23.72
C ARG A 93 -20.84 30.32 -22.43
N GLY A 94 -19.70 30.41 -21.73
CA GLY A 94 -19.43 29.62 -20.55
C GLY A 94 -19.21 28.13 -20.83
N ASP A 95 -19.00 27.74 -22.11
CA ASP A 95 -18.77 26.35 -22.51
C ASP A 95 -17.63 25.75 -21.68
N THR A 96 -17.86 24.56 -21.14
CA THR A 96 -16.89 23.81 -20.35
C THR A 96 -15.87 23.15 -21.28
N ARG A 97 -14.59 23.43 -21.07
CA ARG A 97 -13.50 22.99 -21.93
C ARG A 97 -12.50 22.20 -21.13
N PHE A 98 -12.03 21.10 -21.71
CA PHE A 98 -10.87 20.38 -21.19
C PHE A 98 -9.86 20.05 -22.30
N TRP A 99 -8.61 19.83 -21.92
CA TRP A 99 -7.60 19.32 -22.84
C TRP A 99 -6.49 18.57 -22.09
N PRO A 100 -6.28 17.26 -22.36
CA PRO A 100 -5.13 16.51 -21.88
C PRO A 100 -3.84 17.00 -22.55
N GLY A 101 -2.88 17.47 -21.76
CA GLY A 101 -1.60 17.97 -22.27
C GLY A 101 -0.86 16.89 -23.07
N ARG A 102 -0.17 17.29 -24.15
CA ARG A 102 0.58 16.39 -25.04
C ARG A 102 -0.25 15.35 -25.81
N LEU A 103 -1.59 15.34 -25.72
CA LEU A 103 -2.45 14.38 -26.43
C LEU A 103 -2.18 14.29 -27.95
N HIS A 104 -1.77 15.38 -28.59
CA HIS A 104 -1.41 15.39 -30.02
C HIS A 104 -0.27 14.43 -30.41
N LYS A 105 0.57 14.01 -29.46
CA LYS A 105 1.63 13.02 -29.69
C LYS A 105 1.13 11.58 -29.64
N PHE A 106 -0.05 11.37 -29.05
CA PHE A 106 -0.60 10.06 -28.71
C PHE A 106 -1.98 9.83 -29.33
N ALA A 107 -2.42 10.71 -30.22
CA ALA A 107 -3.76 10.63 -30.77
C ALA A 107 -3.83 11.14 -32.20
N SER A 108 -4.67 10.47 -33.00
CA SER A 108 -5.03 10.83 -34.36
C SER A 108 -6.49 11.29 -34.43
N PRO A 109 -6.86 12.09 -35.45
CA PRO A 109 -8.27 12.41 -35.70
C PRO A 109 -9.13 11.15 -35.80
N GLU A 110 -10.40 11.25 -35.40
CA GLU A 110 -11.44 10.21 -35.49
C GLU A 110 -11.30 9.04 -34.50
N GLN A 111 -10.29 9.08 -33.63
CA GLN A 111 -10.16 8.16 -32.51
C GLN A 111 -11.14 8.49 -31.36
N VAL A 112 -11.50 7.46 -30.60
CA VAL A 112 -12.36 7.55 -29.42
C VAL A 112 -11.58 7.18 -28.16
N PHE A 113 -11.81 7.96 -27.11
CA PHE A 113 -11.15 7.81 -25.83
C PHE A 113 -12.17 7.65 -24.71
N ALA A 114 -11.83 6.86 -23.71
CA ALA A 114 -12.53 6.81 -22.43
C ALA A 114 -11.81 7.71 -21.41
N LEU A 115 -12.60 8.52 -20.70
CA LEU A 115 -12.17 9.35 -19.59
C LEU A 115 -12.74 8.80 -18.29
N PHE A 116 -11.87 8.50 -17.31
CA PHE A 116 -12.27 8.08 -15.98
C PHE A 116 -11.27 8.57 -14.94
N ILE A 117 -11.57 8.34 -13.66
CA ILE A 117 -10.80 8.92 -12.54
C ILE A 117 -10.18 7.81 -11.69
N GLU A 118 -8.89 7.96 -11.38
CA GLU A 118 -8.13 7.10 -10.47
C GLU A 118 -7.27 7.94 -9.55
N ASN A 119 -7.38 7.80 -8.22
CA ASN A 119 -6.55 8.53 -7.25
C ASN A 119 -6.39 10.04 -7.52
N SER A 120 -7.49 10.70 -7.89
CA SER A 120 -7.54 12.12 -8.30
C SER A 120 -6.86 12.48 -9.64
N ASN A 121 -6.36 11.50 -10.38
CA ASN A 121 -5.87 11.66 -11.74
C ASN A 121 -7.01 11.49 -12.76
N ILE A 122 -6.97 12.31 -13.80
CA ILE A 122 -7.80 12.11 -14.99
C ILE A 122 -7.11 11.07 -15.88
N ILE A 123 -7.73 9.93 -16.11
CA ILE A 123 -7.20 8.91 -17.01
C ILE A 123 -7.88 9.05 -18.36
N VAL A 124 -7.08 9.05 -19.43
CA VAL A 124 -7.52 9.14 -20.82
C VAL A 124 -6.99 7.91 -21.55
N LEU A 125 -7.88 6.97 -21.84
CA LEU A 125 -7.56 5.70 -22.47
C LEU A 125 -8.03 5.70 -23.93
N ASN A 126 -7.12 5.46 -24.86
CA ASN A 126 -7.44 5.34 -26.28
C ASN A 126 -8.07 3.98 -26.58
N LEU A 127 -9.32 3.97 -27.02
CA LEU A 127 -10.02 2.74 -27.38
C LEU A 127 -9.78 2.36 -28.85
N SER A 128 -9.40 3.31 -29.69
CA SER A 128 -9.18 3.10 -31.13
C SER A 128 -7.82 2.51 -31.49
N ASP A 129 -6.93 2.30 -30.52
CA ASP A 129 -5.62 1.69 -30.80
C ASP A 129 -5.73 0.19 -31.11
N ASP A 130 -4.73 -0.40 -31.76
CA ASP A 130 -4.79 -1.82 -32.15
C ASP A 130 -4.51 -2.80 -31.00
N GLN A 131 -4.07 -2.28 -29.85
CA GLN A 131 -3.78 -3.10 -28.67
C GLN A 131 -5.07 -3.58 -28.00
N PRO A 132 -5.21 -4.89 -27.70
CA PRO A 132 -6.33 -5.38 -26.90
C PRO A 132 -6.32 -4.74 -25.52
N LEU A 133 -7.51 -4.56 -24.94
CA LEU A 133 -7.64 -4.05 -23.59
C LEU A 133 -7.94 -5.24 -22.68
N ASP A 134 -6.92 -5.69 -21.95
CA ASP A 134 -7.07 -6.75 -20.96
C ASP A 134 -6.93 -6.17 -19.55
N ALA A 135 -7.79 -6.63 -18.65
CA ALA A 135 -7.80 -6.21 -17.27
C ALA A 135 -6.75 -6.93 -16.41
N THR A 136 -6.11 -7.98 -16.93
CA THR A 136 -5.23 -8.87 -16.15
C THR A 136 -3.85 -9.10 -16.77
N ASP A 137 -3.53 -8.45 -17.89
CA ASP A 137 -2.31 -8.68 -18.67
C ASP A 137 -1.04 -7.95 -18.15
N GLY A 138 -1.13 -7.23 -17.04
CA GLY A 138 -0.01 -6.45 -16.50
C GLY A 138 0.31 -5.18 -17.27
N SER A 139 -0.57 -4.75 -18.18
CA SER A 139 -0.46 -3.45 -18.86
C SER A 139 -0.64 -2.26 -17.90
N TYR A 140 -0.26 -1.07 -18.34
CA TYR A 140 -0.53 0.16 -17.57
C TYR A 140 -2.03 0.39 -17.29
N PHE A 141 -2.90 -0.16 -18.15
CA PHE A 141 -4.34 -0.14 -17.92
C PHE A 141 -4.72 -1.08 -16.77
N SER A 142 -4.23 -2.33 -16.77
CA SER A 142 -4.49 -3.27 -15.67
C SER A 142 -3.94 -2.75 -14.33
N GLU A 143 -2.76 -2.11 -14.30
CA GLU A 143 -2.23 -1.46 -13.10
C GLU A 143 -3.16 -0.36 -12.55
N ILE A 144 -3.78 0.42 -13.43
CA ILE A 144 -4.74 1.47 -13.05
C ILE A 144 -6.06 0.84 -12.57
N LEU A 145 -6.53 -0.22 -13.22
CA LEU A 145 -7.70 -0.97 -12.77
C LEU A 145 -7.53 -1.52 -11.36
N ASP A 146 -6.37 -2.12 -11.08
CA ASP A 146 -6.07 -2.68 -9.76
C ASP A 146 -6.14 -1.59 -8.67
N ARG A 147 -5.61 -0.40 -8.95
CA ARG A 147 -5.69 0.75 -8.04
C ARG A 147 -7.13 1.25 -7.85
N ILE A 148 -7.92 1.38 -8.92
CA ILE A 148 -9.33 1.77 -8.81
C ILE A 148 -10.14 0.74 -8.00
N ASN A 149 -9.90 -0.55 -8.22
CA ASN A 149 -10.59 -1.64 -7.53
C ASN A 149 -10.18 -1.76 -6.05
N LEU A 150 -8.96 -1.32 -5.71
CA LEU A 150 -8.53 -1.17 -4.33
C LEU A 150 -9.28 -0.01 -3.64
N ASP A 151 -9.45 1.14 -4.32
CA ASP A 151 -10.12 2.32 -3.76
C ASP A 151 -11.65 2.15 -3.64
N SER A 152 -12.30 1.52 -4.62
CA SER A 152 -13.75 1.30 -4.60
C SER A 152 -14.20 0.29 -3.53
N ASN A 153 -13.31 -0.62 -3.15
CA ASN A 153 -13.50 -1.53 -2.00
C ASN A 153 -13.29 -0.84 -0.63
N GLU A 154 -12.75 0.39 -0.58
CA GLU A 154 -12.62 1.17 0.66
C GLU A 154 -13.86 2.04 0.95
N PHE A 155 -14.66 2.40 -0.06
CA PHE A 155 -15.93 3.12 0.13
C PHE A 155 -17.09 2.26 0.67
N ILE A 156 -16.96 0.93 0.65
CA ILE A 156 -17.94 -0.03 1.19
C ILE A 156 -17.60 -0.43 2.65
N GLY A 157 -16.68 0.30 3.29
CA GLY A 157 -16.21 0.09 4.66
C GLY A 157 -17.21 0.38 5.79
N ALA A 158 -18.50 0.65 5.49
CA ALA A 158 -19.58 0.42 6.43
C ALA A 158 -20.30 -0.88 6.03
N VAL A 159 -20.02 -1.93 6.80
CA VAL A 159 -20.69 -3.24 6.82
C VAL A 159 -20.30 -4.22 5.69
N GLY A 160 -19.32 -5.07 6.00
CA GLY A 160 -19.47 -6.52 5.97
C GLY A 160 -19.45 -7.28 4.63
N PHE A 161 -18.63 -8.34 4.65
CA PHE A 161 -18.52 -9.49 3.74
C PHE A 161 -17.62 -9.31 2.51
N GLY A 162 -16.57 -10.14 2.51
CA GLY A 162 -15.64 -10.26 1.41
C GLY A 162 -16.23 -11.07 0.27
N GLU A 163 -15.74 -10.75 -0.92
CA GLU A 163 -15.69 -11.67 -2.04
C GLU A 163 -14.32 -11.59 -2.69
N ASP A 164 -13.95 -12.75 -3.23
CA ASP A 164 -12.64 -13.13 -3.73
C ASP A 164 -12.28 -12.35 -5.01
N THR A 165 -11.09 -11.76 -5.02
CA THR A 165 -10.49 -11.20 -6.23
C THR A 165 -9.24 -12.01 -6.55
N LYS A 166 -9.27 -12.74 -7.66
CA LYS A 166 -8.08 -13.37 -8.25
C LYS A 166 -7.18 -12.27 -8.80
N VAL A 167 -5.89 -12.34 -8.49
CA VAL A 167 -4.88 -11.42 -9.00
C VAL A 167 -3.95 -12.22 -9.91
N GLU A 168 -3.85 -11.80 -11.17
CA GLU A 168 -2.82 -12.28 -12.12
C GLU A 168 -1.49 -11.55 -11.90
N ASP A 169 -0.42 -12.24 -12.27
CA ASP A 169 0.97 -11.96 -11.99
C ASP A 169 1.45 -10.68 -12.71
N THR A 170 1.43 -9.52 -12.03
CA THR A 170 1.99 -8.27 -12.55
C THR A 170 3.52 -8.37 -12.60
N GLY A 171 4.05 -8.76 -13.75
CA GLY A 171 5.47 -8.67 -14.07
C GLY A 171 5.86 -7.26 -14.47
N SER A 172 6.42 -6.47 -13.56
CA SER A 172 7.25 -5.31 -13.93
C SER A 172 8.37 -5.07 -12.91
N SER A 173 9.34 -5.97 -12.97
CA SER A 173 10.74 -5.54 -12.94
C SER A 173 11.36 -6.14 -14.19
N GLU A 174 11.91 -5.33 -15.11
CA GLU A 174 13.06 -5.84 -15.85
C GLU A 174 14.01 -6.39 -14.79
N PRO A 175 14.37 -7.69 -14.84
CA PRO A 175 15.31 -8.21 -13.89
C PRO A 175 16.63 -7.52 -14.21
N GLY A 176 17.02 -6.55 -13.37
CA GLY A 176 18.45 -6.33 -13.15
C GLY A 176 19.00 -7.72 -12.85
N LYS A 177 19.75 -8.29 -13.82
CA LYS A 177 20.19 -9.70 -13.90
C LYS A 177 19.51 -10.61 -12.89
N SER A 178 18.55 -11.46 -13.29
CA SER A 178 17.92 -12.46 -12.41
C SER A 178 18.93 -13.07 -11.44
N SER A 179 19.01 -12.48 -10.24
CA SER A 179 19.94 -12.96 -9.23
C SER A 179 19.33 -14.25 -8.74
N ARG A 180 20.09 -15.35 -8.83
CA ARG A 180 19.68 -16.58 -8.17
C ARG A 180 19.70 -16.25 -6.67
N PHE A 181 18.54 -16.26 -6.02
CA PHE A 181 18.49 -16.11 -4.57
C PHE A 181 19.29 -17.25 -3.94
N GLU A 182 20.29 -16.91 -3.13
CA GLU A 182 21.13 -17.88 -2.42
C GLU A 182 20.43 -18.35 -1.14
N VAL A 183 19.31 -19.05 -1.33
CA VAL A 183 18.50 -19.61 -0.24
C VAL A 183 18.33 -21.11 -0.40
N SER A 184 18.36 -21.81 0.74
CA SER A 184 18.03 -23.22 0.82
C SER A 184 16.78 -23.40 1.67
N SER A 185 16.09 -24.53 1.49
CA SER A 185 14.95 -24.89 2.33
C SER A 185 15.07 -26.32 2.81
N TYR A 186 14.46 -26.62 3.95
CA TYR A 186 14.35 -27.97 4.46
C TYR A 186 12.97 -28.20 5.08
N GLY A 187 12.49 -29.44 5.01
CA GLY A 187 11.28 -29.87 5.69
C GLY A 187 11.52 -29.95 7.20
N TRP A 188 10.59 -29.39 7.97
CA TRP A 188 10.56 -29.51 9.41
C TRP A 188 9.15 -29.88 9.84
N ASP A 189 8.97 -31.16 10.12
CA ASP A 189 7.69 -31.72 10.54
C ASP A 189 7.65 -31.76 12.07
N SER A 190 6.56 -31.27 12.64
CA SER A 190 6.34 -31.25 14.08
C SER A 190 4.88 -31.56 14.36
N ASP A 191 4.65 -32.27 15.47
CA ASP A 191 3.31 -32.44 16.02
C ASP A 191 2.74 -31.09 16.49
N VAL A 192 1.41 -31.03 16.61
CA VAL A 192 0.65 -29.84 17.01
C VAL A 192 1.11 -29.33 18.37
N GLU A 193 1.33 -30.21 19.34
CA GLU A 193 1.69 -29.82 20.69
C GLU A 193 3.08 -29.15 20.73
N GLY A 194 4.05 -29.72 20.03
CA GLY A 194 5.40 -29.21 19.85
C GLY A 194 5.42 -27.84 19.19
N LEU A 195 4.63 -27.65 18.13
CA LEU A 195 4.47 -26.35 17.48
C LEU A 195 3.90 -25.30 18.44
N VAL A 196 2.84 -25.63 19.17
CA VAL A 196 2.21 -24.71 20.13
C VAL A 196 3.13 -24.39 21.31
N LYS A 197 3.89 -25.37 21.81
CA LYS A 197 4.92 -25.14 22.85
C LYS A 197 5.98 -24.13 22.37
N ARG A 198 6.48 -24.29 21.14
CA ARG A 198 7.48 -23.37 20.55
C ARG A 198 6.92 -21.98 20.27
N LEU A 199 5.66 -21.88 19.83
CA LEU A 199 4.95 -20.60 19.71
C LEU A 199 4.84 -19.89 21.05
N ASN A 200 4.43 -20.60 22.11
CA ASN A 200 4.27 -20.02 23.44
C ASN A 200 5.60 -19.59 24.07
N ARG A 201 6.70 -20.31 23.77
CA ARG A 201 8.06 -19.94 24.21
C ARG A 201 8.64 -18.74 23.45
N GLY A 202 8.07 -18.39 22.30
CA GLY A 202 8.57 -17.31 21.44
C GLY A 202 9.67 -17.76 20.45
N ASP A 203 9.91 -19.06 20.32
CA ASP A 203 10.83 -19.62 19.31
C ASP A 203 10.29 -19.42 17.89
N ILE A 204 8.97 -19.52 17.75
CA ILE A 204 8.26 -19.22 16.51
C ILE A 204 7.58 -17.88 16.74
N LYS A 205 8.09 -16.85 16.08
CA LYS A 205 7.59 -15.49 16.22
C LYS A 205 6.39 -15.30 15.33
N LEU A 206 5.27 -15.02 15.98
CA LEU A 206 4.12 -14.46 15.31
C LEU A 206 4.47 -13.02 14.92
N PRO A 207 4.44 -12.70 13.63
CA PRO A 207 4.41 -11.31 13.23
C PRO A 207 3.30 -10.56 13.97
N ARG A 208 3.61 -9.45 14.67
CA ARG A 208 2.60 -8.63 15.36
C ARG A 208 1.52 -8.09 14.40
N PHE A 209 1.82 -8.09 13.11
CA PHE A 209 1.33 -7.12 12.14
C PHE A 209 0.53 -7.77 10.98
N GLN A 210 0.25 -9.08 10.98
CA GLN A 210 -0.60 -9.63 9.90
C GLN A 210 -2.08 -9.60 10.32
N ARG A 211 -2.96 -9.17 9.38
CA ARG A 211 -4.42 -8.94 9.52
C ARG A 211 -4.95 -9.56 10.81
N GLY A 212 -5.40 -8.72 11.76
CA GLY A 212 -5.98 -9.18 13.01
C GLY A 212 -6.79 -10.45 12.77
N PHE A 213 -6.48 -11.51 13.51
CA PHE A 213 -6.93 -12.89 13.26
C PHE A 213 -8.28 -12.97 12.52
N VAL A 214 -8.25 -13.29 11.22
CA VAL A 214 -9.40 -13.09 10.31
C VAL A 214 -10.32 -14.30 10.24
N TRP A 215 -9.85 -15.47 10.66
CA TRP A 215 -10.70 -16.66 10.66
C TRP A 215 -11.85 -16.50 11.66
N ASN A 216 -13.07 -16.66 11.17
CA ASN A 216 -14.22 -16.77 12.05
C ASN A 216 -14.19 -18.09 12.83
N LEU A 217 -15.10 -18.26 13.80
CA LEU A 217 -15.14 -19.46 14.64
C LEU A 217 -15.34 -20.75 13.84
N THR A 218 -16.09 -20.70 12.74
CA THR A 218 -16.38 -21.88 11.92
C THR A 218 -15.17 -22.29 11.09
N GLU A 219 -14.42 -21.34 10.54
CA GLU A 219 -13.16 -21.62 9.80
C GLU A 219 -12.11 -22.23 10.70
N GLN A 220 -11.93 -21.68 11.91
CA GLN A 220 -11.10 -22.27 12.96
C GLN A 220 -11.48 -23.71 13.25
N SER A 221 -12.78 -23.95 13.41
CA SER A 221 -13.31 -25.26 13.78
C SER A 221 -13.12 -26.29 12.67
N ARG A 222 -13.30 -25.90 11.39
CA ARG A 222 -13.03 -26.77 10.24
C ARG A 222 -11.58 -27.18 10.14
N PHE A 223 -10.66 -26.28 10.46
CA PHE A 223 -9.25 -26.61 10.47
C PHE A 223 -8.91 -27.62 11.57
N ILE A 224 -9.41 -27.42 12.80
CA ILE A 224 -9.24 -28.40 13.89
C ILE A 224 -9.87 -29.76 13.54
N GLU A 225 -11.09 -29.74 13.02
CA GLU A 225 -11.79 -30.93 12.53
C GLU A 225 -10.95 -31.66 11.47
N SER A 226 -10.37 -30.92 10.51
CA SER A 226 -9.55 -31.53 9.45
C SER A 226 -8.38 -32.32 10.02
N LEU A 227 -7.73 -31.80 11.07
CA LEU A 227 -6.63 -32.51 11.76
C LEU A 227 -7.12 -33.75 12.49
N ILE A 228 -8.23 -33.65 13.24
CA ILE A 228 -8.84 -34.79 13.95
C ILE A 228 -9.27 -35.89 12.96
N LEU A 229 -9.79 -35.51 11.79
CA LEU A 229 -10.19 -36.44 10.73
C LEU A 229 -9.02 -36.98 9.89
N GLY A 230 -7.77 -36.55 10.16
CA GLY A 230 -6.59 -36.96 9.40
C GLY A 230 -6.56 -36.46 7.95
N LEU A 231 -7.26 -35.36 7.66
CA LEU A 231 -7.27 -34.74 6.33
C LEU A 231 -6.02 -33.89 6.09
N PRO A 232 -5.49 -33.86 4.87
CA PRO A 232 -4.31 -33.06 4.56
C PRO A 232 -4.62 -31.56 4.68
N VAL A 233 -3.70 -30.83 5.31
CA VAL A 233 -3.75 -29.37 5.42
C VAL A 233 -2.56 -28.76 4.69
N PRO A 234 -2.64 -27.49 4.22
CA PRO A 234 -1.52 -26.85 3.56
C PRO A 234 -0.29 -26.75 4.48
N ASN A 235 0.90 -26.62 3.88
CA ASN A 235 2.16 -26.51 4.62
C ASN A 235 2.29 -25.17 5.36
N ILE A 236 3.02 -25.16 6.47
CA ILE A 236 3.44 -23.94 7.16
C ILE A 236 4.78 -23.49 6.55
N PHE A 237 4.93 -22.20 6.25
CA PHE A 237 6.21 -21.67 5.78
C PHE A 237 6.84 -20.80 6.86
N LEU A 238 8.11 -21.06 7.17
CA LEU A 238 8.86 -20.38 8.20
C LEU A 238 10.17 -19.85 7.61
N ALA A 239 10.65 -18.71 8.11
CA ALA A 239 11.95 -18.15 7.78
C ALA A 239 12.84 -18.16 9.03
N LEU A 240 14.03 -18.74 8.92
CA LEU A 240 15.02 -18.73 10.00
C LEU A 240 15.67 -17.36 10.15
N ASP A 241 15.45 -16.74 11.31
CA ASP A 241 16.15 -15.52 11.67
C ASP A 241 17.64 -15.79 11.90
N ARG A 242 18.51 -15.11 11.14
CA ARG A 242 19.96 -15.36 11.21
C ARG A 242 20.58 -15.00 12.55
N VAL A 243 20.07 -13.98 13.22
CA VAL A 243 20.68 -13.40 14.42
C VAL A 243 20.17 -14.14 15.65
N THR A 244 18.86 -14.18 15.82
CA THR A 244 18.19 -14.75 16.99
C THR A 244 17.98 -16.25 16.89
N LYS A 245 18.12 -16.85 15.69
CA LYS A 245 17.81 -18.25 15.39
C LYS A 245 16.34 -18.64 15.64
N SER A 246 15.45 -17.65 15.85
CA SER A 246 14.01 -17.87 15.90
C SER A 246 13.43 -18.10 14.51
N LEU A 247 12.23 -18.66 14.44
CA LEU A 247 11.50 -18.90 13.19
C LEU A 247 10.41 -17.84 13.03
N ASN A 248 10.46 -17.06 11.96
CA ASN A 248 9.42 -16.09 11.61
C ASN A 248 8.40 -16.75 10.69
N ILE A 249 7.11 -16.56 10.95
CA ILE A 249 6.07 -17.15 10.12
C ILE A 249 5.96 -16.39 8.79
N VAL A 250 6.12 -17.11 7.68
CA VAL A 250 5.95 -16.62 6.30
C VAL A 250 4.53 -16.92 5.81
N ASP A 251 4.02 -18.12 6.11
CA ASP A 251 2.63 -18.50 5.85
C ASP A 251 2.16 -19.50 6.92
N GLY A 252 0.85 -19.56 7.17
CA GLY A 252 0.24 -20.45 8.15
C GLY A 252 -0.07 -19.82 9.50
N GLN A 253 0.02 -18.49 9.60
CA GLN A 253 -0.28 -17.74 10.82
C GLN A 253 -1.67 -18.06 11.40
N GLN A 254 -2.72 -18.09 10.57
CA GLN A 254 -4.09 -18.37 11.02
C GLN A 254 -4.21 -19.80 11.59
N ARG A 255 -3.56 -20.78 10.95
CA ARG A 255 -3.51 -22.17 11.40
C ARG A 255 -2.81 -22.29 12.77
N LEU A 256 -1.60 -21.76 12.87
CA LEU A 256 -0.81 -21.78 14.11
C LEU A 256 -1.51 -21.04 15.27
N LYS A 257 -2.10 -19.87 15.00
CA LYS A 257 -2.84 -19.10 16.00
C LYS A 257 -4.15 -19.79 16.40
N THR A 258 -4.80 -20.51 15.48
CA THR A 258 -5.97 -21.35 15.80
C THR A 258 -5.59 -22.46 16.77
N LEU A 259 -4.50 -23.20 16.50
CA LEU A 259 -3.99 -24.24 17.41
C LEU A 259 -3.67 -23.66 18.79
N GLN A 260 -2.87 -22.59 18.83
CA GLN A 260 -2.49 -21.94 20.08
C GLN A 260 -3.72 -21.51 20.91
N ARG A 261 -4.74 -20.94 20.25
CA ARG A 261 -5.96 -20.49 20.91
C ARG A 261 -6.87 -21.63 21.35
N TYR A 262 -7.00 -22.69 20.54
CA TYR A 262 -7.86 -23.83 20.84
C TYR A 262 -7.29 -24.67 21.99
N LEU A 263 -6.01 -25.03 21.91
CA LEU A 263 -5.30 -25.75 22.98
C LEU A 263 -5.24 -24.92 24.27
N GLY A 264 -5.20 -23.59 24.16
CA GLY A 264 -5.32 -22.67 25.29
C GLY A 264 -6.75 -22.39 25.77
N GLY A 265 -7.76 -23.13 25.29
CA GLY A 265 -9.15 -23.04 25.74
C GLY A 265 -9.89 -21.73 25.42
N LYS A 266 -9.39 -20.93 24.47
CA LYS A 266 -9.99 -19.62 24.16
C LYS A 266 -11.37 -19.72 23.51
N PHE A 267 -11.67 -20.83 22.83
CA PHE A 267 -12.96 -21.08 22.20
C PHE A 267 -13.28 -22.60 22.14
N PRO A 268 -14.56 -22.98 22.13
CA PRO A 268 -14.99 -24.33 21.77
C PRO A 268 -15.21 -24.46 20.26
N ILE A 269 -15.16 -25.68 19.73
CA ILE A 269 -15.55 -25.97 18.34
C ILE A 269 -16.97 -25.45 18.06
N SER A 270 -17.14 -24.82 16.90
CA SER A 270 -18.38 -24.20 16.43
C SER A 270 -19.55 -25.20 16.43
N ASN A 271 -20.74 -24.74 16.83
CA ASN A 271 -21.99 -25.49 16.72
C ASN A 271 -22.60 -25.44 15.30
N SER A 272 -21.87 -24.93 14.30
CA SER A 272 -22.33 -24.86 12.93
C SER A 272 -22.65 -26.26 12.37
N LYS A 273 -23.71 -26.35 11.58
CA LYS A 273 -24.08 -27.59 10.86
C LYS A 273 -23.01 -28.06 9.87
N LYS A 274 -22.04 -27.20 9.55
CA LYS A 274 -20.89 -27.46 8.67
C LYS A 274 -19.74 -28.23 9.35
N ILE A 275 -19.86 -28.54 10.65
CA ILE A 275 -18.88 -29.29 11.46
C ILE A 275 -19.49 -30.63 11.87
N HIS A 276 -18.69 -31.67 12.02
CA HIS A 276 -19.03 -33.00 12.51
C HIS A 276 -19.71 -32.91 13.87
N GLU A 277 -20.85 -33.59 14.02
CA GLU A 277 -21.74 -33.42 15.16
C GLU A 277 -21.09 -33.76 16.50
N ASP A 278 -20.22 -34.77 16.52
CA ASP A 278 -19.51 -35.20 17.73
C ASP A 278 -18.52 -34.16 18.25
N LEU A 279 -17.96 -33.32 17.37
CA LEU A 279 -16.99 -32.30 17.74
C LEU A 279 -17.66 -30.99 18.17
N ARG A 280 -18.90 -30.73 17.78
CA ARG A 280 -19.60 -29.46 18.05
C ARG A 280 -19.63 -29.14 19.55
N GLY A 281 -19.20 -27.93 19.90
CA GLY A 281 -19.18 -27.41 21.26
C GLY A 281 -18.06 -27.94 22.15
N CYS A 282 -17.19 -28.82 21.64
CA CYS A 282 -16.08 -29.37 22.40
C CYS A 282 -14.97 -28.33 22.62
N TYR A 283 -14.48 -28.24 23.85
CA TYR A 283 -13.16 -27.69 24.15
C TYR A 283 -12.08 -28.76 23.95
N TYR A 284 -10.83 -28.33 23.81
CA TYR A 284 -9.68 -29.22 23.66
C TYR A 284 -9.65 -30.30 24.76
N ASN A 285 -9.62 -29.90 26.03
CA ASN A 285 -9.70 -30.85 27.15
C ASN A 285 -10.33 -30.21 28.39
N ARG A 286 -10.41 -30.99 29.48
CA ARG A 286 -11.05 -30.58 30.73
C ARG A 286 -10.31 -29.45 31.45
N GLU A 287 -8.98 -29.38 31.32
CA GLU A 287 -8.14 -28.41 32.03
C GLU A 287 -8.35 -26.98 31.52
N VAL A 288 -8.59 -26.83 30.21
CA VAL A 288 -8.74 -25.53 29.55
C VAL A 288 -10.19 -25.12 29.29
N ALA A 289 -11.15 -26.01 29.60
CA ALA A 289 -12.57 -25.74 29.39
C ALA A 289 -13.09 -24.64 30.34
N LYS A 290 -14.03 -23.80 29.86
CA LYS A 290 -14.60 -22.70 30.64
C LYS A 290 -15.39 -23.12 31.89
N GLY A 291 -15.84 -24.38 31.97
CA GLY A 291 -16.58 -24.88 33.13
C GLY A 291 -16.70 -26.39 33.18
N LYS A 292 -17.05 -26.92 34.37
CA LYS A 292 -17.14 -28.37 34.62
C LYS A 292 -18.15 -29.10 33.72
N LYS A 293 -19.18 -28.40 33.24
CA LYS A 293 -20.23 -28.94 32.35
C LYS A 293 -19.94 -28.74 30.86
N SER A 294 -18.85 -28.08 30.49
CA SER A 294 -18.48 -27.90 29.09
C SER A 294 -18.24 -29.25 28.42
N LYS A 295 -18.66 -29.39 27.16
CA LYS A 295 -18.28 -30.54 26.34
C LYS A 295 -16.79 -30.45 26.02
N VAL A 296 -16.09 -31.57 25.96
CA VAL A 296 -14.65 -31.66 25.62
C VAL A 296 -14.47 -32.76 24.58
N LEU A 297 -13.35 -32.76 23.88
CA LEU A 297 -12.98 -33.86 23.00
C LEU A 297 -12.90 -35.18 23.77
N GLU A 298 -13.16 -36.29 23.09
CA GLU A 298 -12.84 -37.60 23.63
C GLU A 298 -11.32 -37.79 23.67
N ASP A 299 -10.82 -38.62 24.60
CA ASP A 299 -9.38 -38.86 24.77
C ASP A 299 -8.69 -39.38 23.49
N ALA A 300 -9.45 -40.02 22.60
CA ALA A 300 -8.94 -40.44 21.29
C ALA A 300 -8.72 -39.23 20.37
N ASP A 301 -9.71 -38.32 20.25
CA ASP A 301 -9.61 -37.12 19.42
C ASP A 301 -8.58 -36.12 19.94
N GLU A 302 -8.46 -35.97 21.28
CA GLU A 302 -7.43 -35.13 21.89
C GLU A 302 -6.02 -35.61 21.49
N ARG A 303 -5.78 -36.93 21.57
CA ARG A 303 -4.50 -37.53 21.14
C ARG A 303 -4.28 -37.38 19.65
N THR A 304 -5.28 -37.69 18.82
CA THR A 304 -5.19 -37.51 17.36
C THR A 304 -4.84 -36.08 16.98
N LEU A 305 -5.47 -35.09 17.60
CA LEU A 305 -5.14 -33.68 17.36
C LEU A 305 -3.73 -33.33 17.84
N SER A 306 -3.32 -33.80 19.02
CA SER A 306 -1.98 -33.53 19.58
C SER A 306 -0.87 -34.09 18.71
N ASP A 307 -1.05 -35.32 18.25
CA ASP A 307 -0.07 -36.10 17.49
C ASP A 307 -0.12 -35.79 15.98
N SER A 308 -1.12 -35.01 15.53
CA SER A 308 -1.24 -34.58 14.14
C SER A 308 0.02 -33.82 13.70
N ILE A 309 0.65 -34.29 12.62
CA ILE A 309 1.86 -33.70 12.08
C ILE A 309 1.49 -32.57 11.12
N LEU A 310 2.00 -31.37 11.37
CA LEU A 310 1.97 -30.29 10.38
C LEU A 310 3.32 -30.20 9.68
N HIS A 311 3.26 -30.32 8.36
CA HIS A 311 4.44 -30.15 7.51
C HIS A 311 4.82 -28.68 7.43
N SER A 312 6.05 -28.36 7.83
CA SER A 312 6.61 -27.02 7.69
C SER A 312 7.79 -27.00 6.73
N ILE A 313 7.92 -25.92 5.96
CA ILE A 313 9.10 -25.65 5.14
C ILE A 313 9.84 -24.48 5.79
N VAL A 314 11.08 -24.72 6.20
CA VAL A 314 11.94 -23.69 6.79
C VAL A 314 12.89 -23.17 5.72
N ILE A 315 12.76 -21.89 5.40
CA ILE A 315 13.62 -21.14 4.49
C ILE A 315 14.79 -20.63 5.29
N LYS A 316 16.00 -20.99 4.88
CA LYS A 316 17.24 -20.56 5.52
C LYS A 316 18.23 -20.01 4.47
N PRO A 317 19.16 -19.16 4.89
CA PRO A 317 20.26 -18.75 4.03
C PRO A 317 21.07 -19.97 3.53
N ASP A 318 21.57 -19.96 2.30
CA ASP A 318 22.42 -21.04 1.77
C ASP A 318 23.87 -20.90 2.27
N PRO A 319 24.34 -21.76 3.19
CA PRO A 319 25.67 -21.64 3.78
C PRO A 319 26.83 -21.88 2.79
N SER A 320 26.55 -22.29 1.55
CA SER A 320 27.56 -22.48 0.49
C SER A 320 27.81 -21.24 -0.38
N SER A 321 27.10 -20.14 -0.11
CA SER A 321 27.31 -18.84 -0.76
C SER A 321 28.44 -18.05 -0.10
N ASP A 322 29.31 -17.46 -0.92
CA ASP A 322 30.39 -16.53 -0.53
C ASP A 322 29.98 -15.04 -0.72
N SER A 323 28.69 -14.72 -0.81
CA SER A 323 28.24 -13.34 -1.06
C SER A 323 28.50 -12.41 0.15
N PRO A 324 29.17 -11.26 -0.02
CA PRO A 324 29.31 -10.26 1.04
C PRO A 324 27.95 -9.61 1.42
N ASP A 325 26.95 -9.70 0.53
CA ASP A 325 25.59 -9.18 0.70
C ASP A 325 24.57 -10.28 1.11
N TYR A 326 25.07 -11.43 1.59
CA TYR A 326 24.29 -12.58 2.09
C TYR A 326 23.15 -12.20 3.04
N GLY A 327 23.38 -11.09 3.75
CA GLY A 327 22.43 -10.33 4.56
C GLY A 327 21.09 -10.07 3.86
N GLN A 328 21.21 -9.31 2.79
CA GLN A 328 20.16 -8.63 2.06
C GLN A 328 19.47 -9.58 1.07
N GLU A 329 20.24 -10.47 0.43
CA GLU A 329 19.72 -11.44 -0.54
C GLU A 329 18.73 -12.43 0.10
N TYR A 330 19.03 -12.92 1.31
CA TYR A 330 18.10 -13.78 2.06
C TYR A 330 16.79 -13.07 2.40
N ASN A 331 16.87 -11.83 2.88
CA ASN A 331 15.68 -11.06 3.24
C ASN A 331 14.83 -10.76 2.00
N ASN A 332 15.46 -10.38 0.88
CA ASN A 332 14.80 -10.20 -0.40
C ASN A 332 14.14 -11.51 -0.90
N ALA A 333 14.80 -12.65 -0.74
CA ALA A 333 14.22 -13.95 -1.08
C ALA A 333 13.01 -14.28 -0.21
N VAL A 334 13.08 -14.02 1.10
CA VAL A 334 11.95 -14.20 2.02
C VAL A 334 10.81 -13.25 1.64
N VAL A 335 11.07 -11.98 1.32
CA VAL A 335 10.06 -11.04 0.79
C VAL A 335 9.37 -11.63 -0.44
N GLN A 336 10.14 -12.14 -1.40
CA GLN A 336 9.61 -12.66 -2.66
C GLN A 336 8.81 -13.95 -2.46
N ILE A 337 9.28 -14.87 -1.62
CA ILE A 337 8.53 -16.08 -1.25
C ILE A 337 7.22 -15.68 -0.54
N PHE A 338 7.29 -14.72 0.37
CA PHE A 338 6.14 -14.21 1.10
C PHE A 338 5.11 -13.59 0.16
N ARG A 339 5.54 -12.78 -0.83
CA ARG A 339 4.66 -12.23 -1.87
C ARG A 339 4.00 -13.33 -2.70
N ARG A 340 4.78 -14.32 -3.17
CA ARG A 340 4.31 -15.43 -4.04
C ARG A 340 3.41 -16.45 -3.35
N LEU A 341 3.55 -16.64 -2.03
CA LEU A 341 2.65 -17.50 -1.27
C LEU A 341 1.34 -16.80 -0.93
N ASN A 342 1.37 -15.48 -0.78
CA ASN A 342 0.19 -14.67 -0.44
C ASN A 342 -0.54 -14.09 -1.66
N THR A 343 -0.08 -14.34 -2.89
CA THR A 343 -0.74 -13.90 -4.14
C THR A 343 -2.03 -14.65 -4.45
N SER A 344 -2.22 -15.87 -3.93
CA SER A 344 -3.49 -16.61 -4.06
C SER A 344 -4.60 -16.07 -3.14
N GLY A 345 -4.30 -15.09 -2.29
CA GLY A 345 -5.25 -14.35 -1.44
C GLY A 345 -4.98 -12.84 -1.52
N LYS A 346 -5.53 -12.04 -0.58
CA LYS A 346 -5.21 -10.59 -0.55
C LYS A 346 -3.72 -10.38 -0.23
N ALA A 347 -2.94 -10.06 -1.26
CA ALA A 347 -1.50 -9.80 -1.15
C ALA A 347 -1.22 -8.72 -0.09
N LEU A 348 -0.16 -8.90 0.69
CA LEU A 348 0.22 -7.97 1.77
C LEU A 348 0.95 -6.75 1.20
N GLN A 349 0.73 -5.56 1.80
CA GLN A 349 1.39 -4.32 1.39
C GLN A 349 2.89 -4.36 1.75
N PRO A 350 3.73 -3.58 1.06
CA PRO A 350 5.17 -3.51 1.36
C PRO A 350 5.48 -3.32 2.84
N GLN A 351 4.81 -2.40 3.54
CA GLN A 351 5.02 -2.21 4.98
C GLN A 351 4.58 -3.40 5.84
N GLU A 352 3.52 -4.12 5.46
CA GLU A 352 3.12 -5.37 6.12
C GLU A 352 4.27 -6.40 5.98
N VAL A 353 4.90 -6.50 4.81
CA VAL A 353 6.05 -7.40 4.61
C VAL A 353 7.29 -6.95 5.40
N ARG A 354 7.60 -5.66 5.45
CA ARG A 354 8.74 -5.13 6.23
C ARG A 354 8.65 -5.48 7.69
N SER A 355 7.46 -5.27 8.27
CA SER A 355 7.21 -5.58 9.67
C SER A 355 7.42 -7.08 9.95
N CYS A 356 7.26 -7.97 8.94
CA CYS A 356 7.55 -9.41 9.04
C CYS A 356 9.02 -9.70 9.20
N ILE A 357 9.77 -9.20 8.24
CA ILE A 357 11.12 -9.66 7.98
C ILE A 357 12.10 -8.91 8.86
N PHE A 358 11.81 -7.63 9.10
CA PHE A 358 12.64 -6.71 9.86
C PHE A 358 12.13 -6.48 11.28
N TYR A 359 11.34 -7.41 11.84
CA TYR A 359 10.88 -7.33 13.24
C TYR A 359 12.06 -7.14 14.20
N GLY A 360 11.94 -6.17 15.11
CA GLY A 360 12.96 -5.82 16.09
C GLY A 360 12.66 -4.49 16.78
N PRO A 361 13.58 -3.97 17.60
CA PRO A 361 13.41 -2.71 18.33
C PRO A 361 13.00 -1.51 17.47
N PHE A 362 13.49 -1.41 16.23
CA PHE A 362 13.13 -0.32 15.34
C PHE A 362 11.69 -0.44 14.80
N ASP A 363 11.25 -1.64 14.42
CA ASP A 363 9.85 -1.91 14.06
C ASP A 363 8.89 -1.59 15.23
N GLU A 364 9.29 -1.96 16.45
CA GLU A 364 8.53 -1.64 17.66
C GLU A 364 8.41 -0.12 17.91
N LEU A 365 9.46 0.65 17.59
CA LEU A 365 9.40 2.11 17.62
C LEU A 365 8.35 2.64 16.64
N LEU A 366 8.36 2.19 15.37
CA LEU A 366 7.40 2.65 14.36
C LEU A 366 5.95 2.43 14.81
N HIS A 367 5.65 1.24 15.35
CA HIS A 367 4.33 0.94 15.88
C HIS A 367 3.97 1.75 17.13
N LYS A 368 4.95 2.07 18.00
CA LYS A 368 4.74 2.96 19.14
C LYS A 368 4.41 4.38 18.66
N LEU A 369 5.17 4.92 17.69
CA LEU A 369 4.90 6.23 17.10
C LEU A 369 3.55 6.29 16.39
N ASN A 370 3.09 5.16 15.85
CA ASN A 370 1.75 5.07 15.25
C ASN A 370 0.62 5.30 16.26
N GLN A 371 0.88 5.18 17.57
CA GLN A 371 -0.08 5.46 18.63
C GLN A 371 0.00 6.90 19.15
N ASN A 372 0.91 7.73 18.62
CA ASN A 372 1.06 9.12 19.05
C ASN A 372 -0.20 9.95 18.74
N GLU A 373 -0.67 10.74 19.70
CA GLU A 373 -1.91 11.53 19.57
C GLU A 373 -1.86 12.54 18.43
N SER A 374 -0.77 13.30 18.29
CA SER A 374 -0.59 14.25 17.18
C SER A 374 -0.63 13.53 15.83
N TRP A 375 0.01 12.36 15.74
CA TRP A 375 -0.02 11.54 14.53
C TRP A 375 -1.41 10.97 14.22
N ARG A 376 -2.17 10.54 15.24
CA ARG A 376 -3.57 10.10 15.07
C ARG A 376 -4.52 11.24 14.72
N SER A 377 -4.28 12.45 15.22
CA SER A 377 -5.01 13.64 14.78
C SER A 377 -4.77 13.89 13.29
N LEU A 378 -3.49 13.89 12.88
CA LEU A 378 -3.12 14.12 11.48
C LEU A 378 -3.64 13.01 10.54
N PHE A 379 -3.37 11.74 10.84
CA PHE A 379 -3.69 10.64 9.93
C PHE A 379 -5.13 10.15 10.06
N GLY A 380 -5.68 10.13 11.27
CA GLY A 380 -6.96 9.50 11.61
C GLY A 380 -6.78 8.14 12.29
N ALA A 381 -7.77 7.26 12.09
CA ALA A 381 -7.75 5.91 12.65
C ALA A 381 -6.59 5.06 12.09
N GLU A 382 -6.17 4.05 12.85
CA GLU A 382 -5.14 3.11 12.42
C GLU A 382 -5.47 2.47 11.08
N HIS A 383 -4.49 2.52 10.17
CA HIS A 383 -4.67 1.89 8.86
C HIS A 383 -4.49 0.39 8.97
N SER A 384 -5.50 -0.39 8.57
CA SER A 384 -5.49 -1.86 8.66
C SER A 384 -4.33 -2.55 7.90
N ARG A 385 -3.69 -1.80 6.98
CA ARG A 385 -2.58 -2.25 6.12
C ARG A 385 -1.28 -1.45 6.31
N TYR A 386 -1.16 -0.70 7.41
CA TYR A 386 0.05 0.04 7.81
C TYR A 386 0.58 1.10 6.85
N LYS A 387 -0.30 1.71 6.07
CA LYS A 387 0.05 2.91 5.31
C LYS A 387 0.50 4.04 6.25
N ASP A 388 -0.12 4.15 7.41
CA ASP A 388 0.28 5.08 8.46
C ASP A 388 1.68 4.80 9.02
N VAL A 389 2.00 3.53 9.31
CA VAL A 389 3.35 3.14 9.77
C VAL A 389 4.40 3.36 8.69
N GLU A 390 4.07 3.11 7.41
CA GLU A 390 4.99 3.36 6.29
C GLU A 390 5.37 4.84 6.18
N ILE A 391 4.42 5.75 6.44
CA ILE A 391 4.68 7.19 6.38
C ILE A 391 5.62 7.63 7.52
N ILE A 392 5.47 7.06 8.72
CA ILE A 392 6.42 7.28 9.82
C ILE A 392 7.82 6.79 9.41
N LEU A 393 7.91 5.57 8.85
CA LEU A 393 9.16 5.00 8.36
C LEU A 393 9.78 5.88 7.27
N ARG A 394 8.98 6.37 6.33
CA ARG A 394 9.41 7.25 5.23
C ARG A 394 9.99 8.55 5.76
N PHE A 395 9.38 9.17 6.76
CA PHE A 395 9.94 10.35 7.42
C PHE A 395 11.32 10.05 8.04
N LEU A 396 11.43 9.00 8.87
CA LEU A 396 12.69 8.68 9.56
C LEU A 396 13.81 8.32 8.56
N ALA A 397 13.47 7.55 7.52
CA ALA A 397 14.42 7.14 6.49
C ALA A 397 14.92 8.33 5.66
N LEU A 398 14.02 9.22 5.22
CA LEU A 398 14.41 10.43 4.50
C LEU A 398 15.17 11.41 5.41
N TYR A 399 14.80 11.52 6.68
CA TYR A 399 15.52 12.35 7.64
C TYR A 399 16.99 11.92 7.78
N GLU A 400 17.26 10.62 7.95
CA GLU A 400 18.63 10.14 8.14
C GLU A 400 19.42 9.99 6.83
N ASP A 401 18.77 9.64 5.72
CA ASP A 401 19.46 9.09 4.54
C ASP A 401 18.92 9.60 3.17
N VAL A 402 18.30 10.78 3.11
CA VAL A 402 17.76 11.33 1.84
C VAL A 402 18.80 11.44 0.73
N GLU A 403 20.05 11.79 1.05
CA GLU A 403 21.12 11.94 0.06
C GLU A 403 21.46 10.62 -0.67
N ASN A 404 21.18 9.48 -0.03
CA ASN A 404 21.34 8.16 -0.63
C ASN A 404 20.01 7.56 -1.13
N TYR A 405 18.94 8.36 -1.18
CA TYR A 405 17.67 7.93 -1.75
C TYR A 405 17.87 7.49 -3.21
N LYS A 406 17.40 6.30 -3.54
CA LYS A 406 17.32 5.81 -4.91
C LYS A 406 15.97 5.15 -5.11
N ALA A 407 15.24 5.62 -6.12
CA ALA A 407 13.98 5.02 -6.50
C ALA A 407 14.15 3.52 -6.83
N PRO A 408 13.14 2.69 -6.52
CA PRO A 408 11.83 3.06 -6.00
C PRO A 408 11.79 3.16 -4.45
N MET A 409 10.89 3.99 -3.91
CA MET A 409 10.75 4.20 -2.45
C MET A 409 10.64 2.90 -1.64
N PRO A 410 9.86 1.88 -2.05
CA PRO A 410 9.79 0.64 -1.28
C PRO A 410 11.17 0.03 -1.01
N SER A 411 12.05 -0.05 -2.01
CA SER A 411 13.39 -0.61 -1.85
C SER A 411 14.27 0.24 -0.92
N PHE A 412 14.14 1.57 -0.97
CA PHE A 412 14.82 2.47 -0.04
C PHE A 412 14.40 2.20 1.41
N LEU A 413 13.10 2.05 1.67
CA LEU A 413 12.56 1.74 3.00
C LEU A 413 12.93 0.33 3.47
N ASP A 414 12.96 -0.66 2.57
CA ASP A 414 13.43 -2.03 2.88
C ASP A 414 14.88 -2.00 3.39
N ASN A 415 15.76 -1.30 2.66
CA ASN A 415 17.17 -1.16 3.02
C ASN A 415 17.34 -0.42 4.36
N TYR A 416 16.56 0.62 4.60
CA TYR A 416 16.61 1.36 5.85
C TYR A 416 16.15 0.49 7.04
N MET A 417 15.06 -0.28 6.89
CA MET A 417 14.60 -1.23 7.92
C MET A 417 15.64 -2.30 8.22
N GLU A 418 16.27 -2.86 7.18
CA GLU A 418 17.28 -3.90 7.36
C GLU A 418 18.50 -3.39 8.14
N LYS A 419 19.07 -2.25 7.73
CA LYS A 419 20.23 -1.62 8.38
C LYS A 419 19.94 -1.26 9.85
N ASN A 420 18.71 -0.83 10.14
CA ASN A 420 18.33 -0.30 11.45
C ASN A 420 17.56 -1.28 12.33
N ARG A 421 17.37 -2.53 11.90
CA ARG A 421 16.55 -3.52 12.60
C ARG A 421 16.83 -3.63 14.10
N ASN A 422 18.10 -3.68 14.47
CA ASN A 422 18.58 -3.81 15.86
C ASN A 422 19.12 -2.48 16.40
N MET A 423 18.46 -1.38 16.09
CA MET A 423 18.84 -0.05 16.56
C MET A 423 18.99 -0.02 18.10
N ASN A 424 20.03 0.68 18.58
CA ASN A 424 20.27 0.79 20.01
C ASN A 424 19.23 1.70 20.70
N ALA A 425 19.04 1.52 22.00
CA ALA A 425 18.01 2.22 22.77
C ALA A 425 18.17 3.76 22.75
N GLY A 426 19.40 4.27 22.68
CA GLY A 426 19.67 5.71 22.61
C GLY A 426 19.14 6.33 21.31
N LYS A 427 19.48 5.73 20.17
CA LYS A 427 19.01 6.20 18.86
C LYS A 427 17.49 6.01 18.69
N ILE A 428 16.92 4.94 19.26
CA ILE A 428 15.45 4.75 19.31
C ILE A 428 14.77 5.91 20.04
N LEU A 429 15.30 6.32 21.19
CA LEU A 429 14.75 7.43 21.97
C LEU A 429 14.87 8.75 21.20
N GLU A 430 16.04 9.00 20.60
CA GLU A 430 16.33 10.19 19.79
C GLU A 430 15.34 10.33 18.63
N LEU A 431 15.21 9.29 17.77
CA LEU A 431 14.30 9.33 16.63
C LEU A 431 12.83 9.43 17.06
N GLY A 432 12.46 8.78 18.17
CA GLY A 432 11.11 8.89 18.71
C GLY A 432 10.78 10.33 19.15
N GLN A 433 11.68 10.96 19.91
CA GLN A 433 11.52 12.35 20.35
C GLN A 433 11.52 13.33 19.17
N LEU A 434 12.37 13.09 18.16
CA LEU A 434 12.42 13.89 16.95
C LEU A 434 11.07 13.85 16.21
N PHE A 435 10.50 12.67 16.00
CA PHE A 435 9.19 12.52 15.36
C PHE A 435 8.10 13.24 16.16
N GLU A 436 7.99 12.97 17.46
CA GLU A 436 6.96 13.55 18.32
C GLU A 436 7.05 15.08 18.34
N ARG A 437 8.25 15.64 18.51
CA ARG A 437 8.51 17.08 18.49
C ARG A 437 8.20 17.71 17.13
N THR A 438 8.54 17.03 16.03
CA THR A 438 8.33 17.52 14.67
C THR A 438 6.83 17.61 14.36
N ILE A 439 6.09 16.52 14.57
CA ILE A 439 4.67 16.45 14.22
C ILE A 439 3.83 17.36 15.13
N SER A 440 4.07 17.35 16.44
CA SER A 440 3.34 18.23 17.38
C SER A 440 3.51 19.70 17.02
N ARG A 441 4.74 20.18 16.83
CA ARG A 441 5.02 21.60 16.52
C ARG A 441 4.43 22.05 15.18
N LEU A 442 4.47 21.21 14.15
CA LEU A 442 3.87 21.54 12.86
C LEU A 442 2.34 21.60 12.94
N LEU A 443 1.70 20.70 13.69
CA LEU A 443 0.26 20.75 13.90
C LEU A 443 -0.18 21.92 14.79
N ASP A 444 0.58 22.24 15.83
CA ASP A 444 0.29 23.40 16.69
C ASP A 444 0.37 24.72 15.92
N ALA A 445 1.27 24.81 14.94
CA ALA A 445 1.47 26.03 14.15
C ALA A 445 0.50 26.16 12.98
N CYS A 446 0.19 25.06 12.29
CA CYS A 446 -0.48 25.08 10.98
C CYS A 446 -1.80 24.29 10.92
N GLY A 447 -2.08 23.47 11.94
CA GLY A 447 -3.21 22.54 11.96
C GLY A 447 -3.07 21.36 10.98
N GLU A 448 -4.04 20.45 11.03
CA GLU A 448 -4.04 19.23 10.20
C GLU A 448 -4.19 19.49 8.70
N SER A 449 -4.82 20.60 8.32
CA SER A 449 -5.01 20.99 6.92
C SER A 449 -3.68 21.25 6.21
N LEU A 450 -2.59 21.44 6.94
CA LEU A 450 -1.26 21.62 6.36
C LEU A 450 -0.94 20.53 5.35
N PHE A 451 -1.18 19.27 5.69
CA PHE A 451 -0.80 18.14 4.85
C PHE A 451 -1.95 17.55 4.04
N LYS A 452 -3.18 18.09 4.18
CA LYS A 452 -4.38 17.51 3.58
C LYS A 452 -4.87 18.36 2.39
N ILE A 453 -5.22 17.71 1.29
CA ILE A 453 -6.00 18.30 0.19
C ILE A 453 -7.29 17.47 0.08
N GLY A 454 -8.44 18.10 0.30
CA GLY A 454 -9.74 17.40 0.30
C GLY A 454 -9.85 16.29 1.35
N GLY A 455 -9.07 16.36 2.44
CA GLY A 455 -9.01 15.33 3.48
C GLY A 455 -7.90 14.29 3.29
N THR A 456 -7.30 14.20 2.10
CA THR A 456 -6.25 13.21 1.80
C THR A 456 -4.86 13.75 2.10
N LEU A 457 -4.03 12.96 2.78
CA LEU A 457 -2.65 13.30 3.10
C LEU A 457 -1.76 13.32 1.85
N LEU A 458 -1.12 14.46 1.57
CA LEU A 458 -0.20 14.63 0.44
C LEU A 458 1.23 14.25 0.86
N LEU A 459 1.69 13.06 0.45
CA LEU A 459 2.99 12.51 0.85
C LEU A 459 4.20 13.37 0.45
N SER A 460 4.20 13.97 -0.73
CA SER A 460 5.31 14.82 -1.18
C SER A 460 5.50 16.06 -0.30
N LYS A 461 4.38 16.68 0.11
CA LYS A 461 4.37 17.79 1.05
C LYS A 461 4.78 17.34 2.45
N PHE A 462 4.28 16.18 2.89
CA PHE A 462 4.67 15.59 4.16
C PHE A 462 6.17 15.36 4.22
N ASP A 463 6.77 14.68 3.25
CA ASP A 463 8.21 14.42 3.17
C ASP A 463 9.02 15.71 3.29
N ALA A 464 8.74 16.68 2.42
CA ALA A 464 9.54 17.90 2.33
C ALA A 464 9.45 18.73 3.62
N VAL A 465 8.23 19.02 4.08
CA VAL A 465 8.03 19.89 5.24
C VAL A 465 8.52 19.23 6.52
N THR A 466 8.20 17.96 6.75
CA THR A 466 8.60 17.29 8.00
C THR A 466 10.11 17.10 8.08
N VAL A 467 10.77 16.66 6.99
CA VAL A 467 12.23 16.49 6.98
C VAL A 467 12.95 17.83 7.07
N GLY A 468 12.54 18.83 6.29
CA GLY A 468 13.15 20.16 6.31
C GLY A 468 13.03 20.84 7.69
N PHE A 469 11.84 20.79 8.29
CA PHE A 469 11.62 21.32 9.63
C PHE A 469 12.42 20.53 10.69
N ALA A 470 12.39 19.19 10.63
CA ALA A 470 13.12 18.34 11.56
C ALA A 470 14.63 18.60 11.53
N LYS A 471 15.23 18.77 10.34
CA LYS A 471 16.65 19.12 10.18
C LYS A 471 16.97 20.47 10.83
N ALA A 472 16.16 21.49 10.57
CA ALA A 472 16.39 22.82 11.14
C ALA A 472 16.32 22.84 12.67
N ILE A 473 15.32 22.18 13.27
CA ILE A 473 15.22 22.12 14.74
C ILE A 473 16.31 21.27 15.38
N ASP A 474 16.81 20.24 14.70
CA ASP A 474 17.92 19.41 15.18
C ASP A 474 19.26 20.15 15.09
N SER A 475 19.42 21.01 14.07
CA SER A 475 20.51 22.00 13.96
C SER A 475 20.43 23.13 15.00
N GLY A 476 19.44 23.13 15.89
CA GLY A 476 19.30 24.09 16.99
C GLY A 476 18.51 25.36 16.65
N ILE A 477 17.86 25.42 15.48
CA ILE A 477 17.02 26.56 15.10
C ILE A 477 15.69 26.49 15.84
N THR A 478 15.29 27.61 16.43
CA THR A 478 14.00 27.75 17.11
C THR A 478 13.05 28.61 16.28
N PHE A 479 11.79 28.21 16.22
CA PHE A 479 10.75 28.89 15.45
C PHE A 479 9.56 29.26 16.31
N GLU A 480 9.05 30.48 16.16
CA GLU A 480 7.69 30.80 16.59
C GLU A 480 6.67 30.24 15.57
N ASN A 481 5.42 30.07 15.99
CA ASN A 481 4.39 29.48 15.11
C ASN A 481 4.17 30.29 13.82
N ILE A 482 4.37 31.61 13.88
CA ILE A 482 4.25 32.49 12.70
C ILE A 482 5.39 32.26 11.70
N ASP A 483 6.60 31.98 12.19
CA ASP A 483 7.76 31.71 11.35
C ASP A 483 7.58 30.40 10.58
N ILE A 484 7.03 29.37 11.24
CA ILE A 484 6.75 28.07 10.62
C ILE A 484 5.82 28.23 9.42
N ASN A 485 4.70 28.96 9.59
CA ASN A 485 3.76 29.23 8.51
C ASN A 485 4.43 29.99 7.36
N SER A 486 5.19 31.04 7.66
CA SER A 486 5.88 31.82 6.64
C SER A 486 6.89 30.99 5.84
N LYS A 487 7.68 30.12 6.51
CA LYS A 487 8.62 29.22 5.84
C LYS A 487 7.91 28.21 4.93
N ILE A 488 6.75 27.70 5.35
CA ILE A 488 5.95 26.79 4.54
C ILE A 488 5.39 27.50 3.30
N GLU A 489 4.89 28.73 3.44
CA GLU A 489 4.44 29.54 2.30
C GLU A 489 5.57 29.76 1.28
N VAL A 490 6.77 30.10 1.76
CA VAL A 490 7.96 30.24 0.91
C VAL A 490 8.30 28.94 0.21
N LEU A 491 8.24 27.79 0.90
CA LEU A 491 8.47 26.47 0.30
C LEU A 491 7.42 26.14 -0.77
N LEU A 492 6.15 26.42 -0.53
CA LEU A 492 5.09 26.11 -1.48
C LEU A 492 5.14 27.01 -2.73
N ALA A 493 5.73 28.20 -2.61
CA ALA A 493 6.01 29.09 -3.73
C ALA A 493 7.37 28.84 -4.42
N ASN A 494 8.17 27.91 -3.89
CA ASN A 494 9.52 27.66 -4.36
C ASN A 494 9.53 26.85 -5.68
N GLU A 495 10.25 27.32 -6.70
CA GLU A 495 10.36 26.63 -8.00
C GLU A 495 10.91 25.21 -7.86
N ASP A 496 11.93 24.99 -7.03
CA ASP A 496 12.51 23.65 -6.89
C ASP A 496 11.48 22.66 -6.32
N TYR A 497 10.68 23.10 -5.34
CA TYR A 497 9.60 22.31 -4.76
C TYR A 497 8.45 22.09 -5.75
N ILE A 498 8.01 23.12 -6.47
CA ILE A 498 6.92 23.02 -7.45
C ILE A 498 7.29 22.05 -8.57
N ASP A 499 8.50 22.18 -9.13
CA ASP A 499 8.99 21.31 -10.20
C ASP A 499 9.05 19.84 -9.77
N SER A 500 9.62 19.60 -8.58
CA SER A 500 9.82 18.25 -8.04
C SER A 500 8.52 17.57 -7.56
N THR A 501 7.41 18.31 -7.54
CA THR A 501 6.08 17.80 -7.23
C THR A 501 5.13 17.79 -8.43
N ALA A 502 5.61 18.19 -9.62
CA ALA A 502 4.79 18.31 -10.82
C ALA A 502 4.55 16.96 -11.54
N GLU A 503 5.61 16.17 -11.76
CA GLU A 503 5.59 14.86 -12.44
C GLU A 503 6.66 13.96 -11.82
N PHE A 504 6.53 12.63 -11.93
CA PHE A 504 7.51 11.65 -11.42
C PHE A 504 7.90 11.89 -9.94
N ILE A 505 6.89 12.08 -9.08
CA ILE A 505 7.07 12.59 -7.71
C ILE A 505 8.02 11.73 -6.86
N ASN A 506 8.09 10.42 -7.11
CA ASN A 506 8.95 9.50 -6.36
C ASN A 506 10.30 9.21 -7.02
N ASP A 507 10.63 9.86 -8.14
CA ASP A 507 11.94 9.69 -8.76
C ASP A 507 13.06 10.26 -7.89
N THR A 508 14.24 9.64 -7.98
CA THR A 508 15.42 9.97 -7.18
C THR A 508 15.68 11.48 -7.12
N GLY A 509 15.75 12.13 -8.28
CA GLY A 509 16.02 13.57 -8.35
C GLY A 509 14.93 14.42 -7.70
N ASN A 510 13.66 14.05 -7.85
CA ASN A 510 12.53 14.83 -7.33
C ASN A 510 12.37 14.72 -5.82
N VAL A 511 12.62 13.54 -5.24
CA VAL A 511 12.60 13.38 -3.77
C VAL A 511 13.72 14.21 -3.13
N ILE A 512 14.94 14.07 -3.63
CA ILE A 512 16.10 14.82 -3.10
C ILE A 512 15.87 16.33 -3.28
N LYS A 513 15.43 16.76 -4.47
CA LYS A 513 15.20 18.18 -4.80
C LYS A 513 14.19 18.84 -3.86
N ARG A 514 13.02 18.23 -3.60
CA ARG A 514 12.01 18.85 -2.71
C ARG A 514 12.44 18.89 -1.25
N VAL A 515 13.13 17.85 -0.78
CA VAL A 515 13.59 17.77 0.60
C VAL A 515 14.70 18.80 0.82
N ASN A 516 15.66 18.90 -0.09
CA ASN A 516 16.76 19.87 0.01
C ASN A 516 16.29 21.32 -0.19
N ALA A 517 15.24 21.57 -0.98
CA ALA A 517 14.57 22.86 -1.01
C ALA A 517 13.98 23.22 0.37
N ALA A 518 13.29 22.27 1.02
CA ALA A 518 12.74 22.50 2.36
C ALA A 518 13.82 22.73 3.41
N ILE A 519 14.89 21.92 3.43
CA ILE A 519 16.02 22.09 4.37
C ILE A 519 16.60 23.51 4.25
N ARG A 520 16.99 23.95 3.04
CA ARG A 520 17.54 25.29 2.80
C ARG A 520 16.62 26.40 3.31
N ILE A 521 15.32 26.29 3.03
CA ILE A 521 14.33 27.29 3.43
C ILE A 521 14.19 27.36 4.93
N PHE A 522 14.03 26.22 5.62
CA PHE A 522 13.90 26.20 7.08
C PHE A 522 15.19 26.63 7.78
N GLU A 523 16.37 26.28 7.24
CA GLU A 523 17.67 26.71 7.79
C GLU A 523 18.02 28.18 7.53
N GLY A 524 17.30 28.83 6.61
CA GLY A 524 17.49 30.25 6.31
C GLY A 524 18.60 30.55 5.31
N GLU A 525 19.06 29.55 4.56
CA GLU A 525 19.98 29.77 3.45
C GLU A 525 19.27 30.56 2.36
N SER A 526 19.73 31.79 2.13
CA SER A 526 19.18 32.65 1.10
C SER A 526 19.63 32.17 -0.28
N TYR A 527 18.71 32.10 -1.25
CA TYR A 527 19.04 31.86 -2.66
C TYR A 527 20.11 32.87 -3.11
N VAL A 528 21.35 32.41 -3.27
CA VAL A 528 22.32 33.14 -4.08
C VAL A 528 21.79 33.03 -5.51
N LYS A 529 21.25 34.15 -5.99
CA LYS A 529 20.73 34.31 -7.35
C LYS A 529 21.75 33.96 -8.42
#